data_AF-A0A9P6L3F8-F1
#
_entry.id   AF-A0A9P6L3F8-F1
#
_cell.length_a   1.000
_cell.length_b   1.000
_cell.length_c   1.000
_cell.angle_alpha   90.00
_cell.angle_beta   90.00
_cell.angle_gamma   90.00
#
_symmetry.space_group_name_H-M   'P 1'
#
loop_
_entity.id
_entity.type
_entity.pdbx_description
1 polymer ?
#
loop_
_entity_poly.entity_id
_entity_poly.type
_entity_poly.pdbx_seq_one_letter_code
_entity_poly.pdbx_strand_id
1 'polypeptide(L)' 'MDKSGENFVAVYDLVVTPLSLGAEHLGDITAKLVSQNTTIPTKKPQSFSTAAEG' A
#
# COMPACT_ATOMS: atom_id res chain seq x y z
N MET A 1 40.40 21.74 -14.96
CA MET A 1 39.16 22.00 -14.22
C MET A 1 38.60 20.67 -13.76
N ASP A 2 38.79 20.40 -12.48
CA ASP A 2 38.18 19.33 -11.71
C ASP A 2 36.65 19.48 -11.74
N LYS A 3 35.95 18.51 -12.33
CA LYS A 3 34.54 18.32 -12.01
C LYS A 3 34.49 17.45 -10.76
N SER A 4 34.84 18.05 -9.62
CA SER A 4 34.58 17.47 -8.30
C SER A 4 33.10 17.11 -8.22
N GLY A 5 32.82 15.84 -7.92
CA GLY A 5 31.53 15.21 -8.12
C GLY A 5 30.34 16.00 -7.58
N GLU A 6 29.51 16.46 -8.51
CA GLU A 6 28.14 16.83 -8.18
C GLU A 6 27.43 15.57 -7.71
N ASN A 7 27.12 15.52 -6.42
CA ASN A 7 26.23 14.52 -5.85
C ASN A 7 24.83 14.85 -6.37
N PHE A 8 24.48 14.31 -7.53
CA PHE A 8 23.12 14.35 -8.04
C PHE A 8 22.25 13.56 -7.07
N VAL A 9 21.54 14.27 -6.19
CA VAL A 9 20.50 13.69 -5.35
C VAL A 9 19.37 13.29 -6.29
N ALA A 10 19.27 12.00 -6.58
CA ALA A 10 18.17 11.45 -7.35
C ALA A 10 16.87 11.65 -6.56
N VAL A 11 16.06 12.62 -6.97
CA VAL A 11 14.71 12.79 -6.47
C VAL A 11 13.84 11.74 -7.17
N TYR A 12 13.44 10.72 -6.43
CA TYR A 12 12.50 9.69 -6.91
C TYR A 12 11.08 10.10 -6.52
N ASP A 13 10.20 10.30 -7.50
CA ASP A 13 8.75 10.40 -7.28
C ASP A 13 8.19 9.01 -6.95
N LEU A 14 8.22 8.65 -5.67
CA LEU A 14 7.65 7.42 -5.16
C LEU A 14 6.17 7.63 -4.81
N VAL A 15 5.29 6.95 -5.54
CA VAL A 15 3.85 6.98 -5.25
C VAL A 15 3.47 5.76 -4.41
N VAL A 16 3.05 6.02 -3.17
CA VAL A 16 2.64 4.99 -2.20
C VAL A 16 1.27 5.30 -1.59
N THR A 17 0.58 4.29 -1.09
CA THR A 17 -0.62 4.49 -0.29
C THR A 17 -0.26 5.14 1.06
N PRO A 18 -0.94 6.23 1.48
CA PRO A 18 -0.61 6.90 2.75
C PRO A 18 -1.10 6.12 3.98
N LEU A 19 -2.16 5.31 3.83
CA LEU A 19 -2.77 4.52 4.89
C LEU A 19 -3.00 3.09 4.42
N SER A 20 -3.29 2.22 5.39
CA SER A 20 -3.77 0.88 5.07
C SER A 20 -5.21 0.96 4.57
N LEU A 21 -5.56 0.15 3.57
CA LEU A 21 -6.92 -0.01 3.05
C LEU A 21 -7.39 -1.43 3.37
N GLY A 22 -8.65 -1.58 3.72
CA GLY A 22 -9.23 -2.86 4.11
C GLY A 22 -10.73 -2.93 3.87
N ALA A 23 -11.29 -4.10 4.12
CA ALA A 23 -12.72 -4.37 4.08
C ALA A 23 -13.21 -4.74 5.50
N GLU A 24 -14.32 -4.14 5.92
CA GLU A 24 -14.96 -4.42 7.20
C GLU A 24 -15.72 -5.75 7.17
N HIS A 25 -15.67 -6.48 8.28
CA HIS A 25 -16.33 -7.76 8.52
C HIS A 25 -17.20 -7.70 9.78
N LEU A 26 -18.07 -8.69 9.94
CA LEU A 26 -18.92 -8.84 11.14
C LEU A 26 -18.10 -8.68 12.43
N GLY A 27 -18.62 -7.88 13.36
CA GLY A 27 -17.98 -7.60 14.65
C GLY A 27 -17.02 -6.41 14.61
N ASP A 28 -17.20 -5.48 13.68
CA ASP A 28 -16.40 -4.25 13.53
C ASP A 28 -14.90 -4.53 13.30
N ILE A 29 -14.59 -5.66 12.65
CA ILE A 29 -13.21 -6.09 12.37
C ILE A 29 -12.87 -5.75 10.92
N THR A 30 -11.81 -4.98 10.71
CA THR A 30 -11.32 -4.68 9.36
C THR A 30 -10.23 -5.66 8.93
N ALA A 31 -10.46 -6.39 7.84
CA ALA A 31 -9.42 -7.15 7.15
C ALA A 31 -8.59 -6.22 6.27
N LYS A 32 -7.29 -6.13 6.55
CA LYS A 32 -6.35 -5.29 5.79
C LYS A 32 -6.04 -5.92 4.44
N LEU A 33 -6.34 -5.20 3.36
CA LEU A 33 -6.11 -5.62 1.97
C LEU A 33 -4.83 -5.02 1.37
N VAL A 34 -4.62 -3.72 1.61
CA VAL A 34 -3.42 -2.99 1.17
C VAL A 34 -2.78 -2.35 2.40
N SER A 35 -1.51 -2.60 2.62
CA SER A 35 -0.77 -2.00 3.73
C SER A 35 -0.48 -0.52 3.47
N GLN A 36 -0.29 0.26 4.53
CA GLN A 36 0.27 1.61 4.40
C GLN A 36 1.64 1.55 3.73
N ASN A 37 1.99 2.62 3.02
CA ASN A 37 3.23 2.76 2.26
C ASN A 37 3.43 1.71 1.16
N THR A 38 2.34 1.17 0.60
CA THR A 38 2.42 0.24 -0.54
C THR A 38 2.57 1.02 -1.84
N THR A 39 3.60 0.72 -2.65
CA THR A 39 3.79 1.34 -3.97
C THR A 39 2.59 1.08 -4.90
N ILE A 40 2.12 2.12 -5.59
CA ILE A 40 1.04 2.00 -6.59
C ILE A 40 1.62 2.08 -8.02
N PRO A 41 1.00 1.41 -9.01
CA PRO A 41 -0.26 0.66 -8.94
C PRO A 41 -0.13 -0.72 -8.29
N THR A 42 -1.16 -1.17 -7.57
CA THR A 42 -1.21 -2.49 -6.93
C THR A 42 -2.63 -3.05 -6.91
N LYS A 43 -2.76 -4.39 -6.87
CA LYS A 43 -4.02 -5.13 -6.70
C LYS A 43 -3.80 -6.27 -5.71
N LYS A 44 -4.71 -6.43 -4.74
CA LYS A 44 -4.67 -7.46 -3.69
C LYS A 44 -6.05 -8.13 -3.56
N PRO A 45 -6.38 -9.09 -4.44
CA PRO A 45 -7.66 -9.77 -4.38
C PRO A 45 -7.76 -10.69 -3.17
N GLN A 46 -8.92 -10.71 -2.52
CA GLN A 46 -9.25 -11.62 -1.43
C GLN A 46 -10.71 -12.07 -1.57
N SER A 47 -10.96 -13.37 -1.45
CA SER A 47 -12.31 -13.94 -1.47
C SER A 47 -12.91 -13.90 -0.05
N PHE A 48 -14.19 -13.56 0.03
CA PHE A 48 -14.95 -13.48 1.28
C PHE A 48 -16.20 -14.37 1.20
N SER A 49 -16.72 -14.78 2.36
CA SER A 49 -17.94 -15.57 2.50
C SER A 49 -19.00 -14.81 3.31
N THR A 50 -20.24 -15.26 3.26
CA THR A 50 -21.34 -14.74 4.07
C THR A 50 -21.19 -15.18 5.53
N ALA A 51 -21.42 -14.28 6.47
CA ALA A 51 -21.32 -14.58 7.90
C ALA A 51 -22.43 -15.49 8.44
N ALA A 52 -23.48 -15.75 7.64
CA ALA A 52 -24.61 -16.60 8.01
C ALA A 52 -24.38 -18.09 7.72
N GLU A 53 -23.26 -18.47 7.10
CA GLU A 53 -22.87 -19.86 6.89
C GLU A 53 -21.59 -20.18 7.67
N GLY A 54 -21.77 -20.96 8.74
CA GLY A 54 -20.75 -21.68 9.49
C GLY A 54 -21.28 -23.07 9.86
#